data_AF-A0A3D5B9F6-F1
#
_entry.id   AF-A0A3D5B9F6-F1
#
_cell.length_a   1.000
_cell.length_b   1.000
_cell.length_c   1.000
_cell.angle_alpha   90.00
_cell.angle_beta   90.00
_cell.angle_gamma   90.00
#
_symmetry.space_group_name_H-M   'P 1'
#
loop_
_entity.id
_entity.type
_entity.pdbx_description
1 polymer ?
#
loop_
_entity_poly.entity_id
_entity_poly.type
_entity_poly.pdbx_seq_one_letter_code
_entity_poly.pdbx_strand_id
1 'polypeptide(L)'
;TSFACLTGNYAVTESFGETWMLQSNKGAIAFIGSSASTYWTPDDMMERAMMNSLYTSAEAANVVGSFTYAGLMAVEASRPGTGTAQSLYYWEAYNILGDPSLEMLIGPKTSDFTLTAEPSNITVCQSGSNTTTIGVGQTNGFSTPVTLSLSGVPNGVTPDLSINPVTPPNNSQLTLSAAHNAPTGEYTLLLSGDAGGLHHEYNLGLSVFEGSPDSVALSSPANGATSVASDASLTWTAGLAGQTYDLQVALDSNFTQLVYNKTGLSQASFTPSSQWTTNTTYYWRVRAVNACGTGTYSTTYQFKTELAAGDCPDGTQATSLYATDFTSTTGWVHTGTNDTWTRSASRYASPSYSFYSVDKNAISLQQLISPSISIPETFGEPVILKFWHWFNIEANSTSCFDGAILEISTNGGQTWSQIPDSLLMTSGYKGTISSSYGNPLGGSKGWCGYQDWSEAVVDLTAYAGQSVKLRFSQGSDASLGLEGWYVDDFSLTVCEAKPDYRPYISTSNVTIGQAPGQEVVVRLELTNAGLNPDGYSLDLTSSLWVASMLTRDVIELQPGETTVVEITVNIPADANFGDVEHLLLTVTSMNDPDTPPAKDEVSIDLMAALQSFIPVISN
;
A
#
# COMPACT_ATOMS: atom_id res chain seq x y z
N THR A 1 -11.05 17.03 -38.45
CA THR A 1 -10.66 18.46 -38.54
C THR A 1 -11.67 19.30 -37.80
N SER A 2 -11.25 20.42 -37.23
CA SER A 2 -12.10 21.38 -36.54
C SER A 2 -11.74 22.79 -37.03
N PHE A 3 -12.69 23.47 -37.67
CA PHE A 3 -12.57 24.86 -38.12
C PHE A 3 -13.22 25.79 -37.10
N ALA A 4 -12.69 25.78 -35.88
CA ALA A 4 -13.24 26.51 -34.74
C ALA A 4 -12.15 26.92 -33.74
N CYS A 5 -12.38 28.06 -33.09
CA CYS A 5 -11.49 28.65 -32.09
C CYS A 5 -11.12 27.67 -30.98
N LEU A 6 -9.84 27.67 -30.59
CA LEU A 6 -9.31 27.05 -29.36
C LEU A 6 -9.50 25.53 -29.22
N THR A 7 -10.01 24.84 -30.24
CA THR A 7 -10.26 23.40 -30.19
C THR A 7 -8.99 22.55 -30.11
N GLY A 8 -7.83 23.11 -30.46
CA GLY A 8 -6.51 22.51 -30.31
C GLY A 8 -5.59 23.30 -29.37
N ASN A 9 -6.14 24.03 -28.39
CA ASN A 9 -5.32 24.77 -27.43
C ASN A 9 -4.72 23.86 -26.35
N TYR A 10 -3.60 23.22 -26.66
CA TYR A 10 -2.86 22.32 -25.78
C TYR A 10 -2.16 23.00 -24.58
N ALA A 11 -2.40 24.30 -24.34
CA ALA A 11 -1.89 25.00 -23.17
C ALA A 11 -2.88 24.99 -21.99
N VAL A 12 -4.11 24.50 -22.17
CA VAL A 12 -5.06 24.26 -21.08
C VAL A 12 -4.94 22.84 -20.54
N THR A 13 -5.58 22.53 -19.41
CA THR A 13 -5.51 21.21 -18.77
C THR A 13 -5.80 20.05 -19.73
N GLU A 14 -6.80 20.22 -20.59
CA GLU A 14 -7.10 19.30 -21.69
C GLU A 14 -7.97 20.03 -22.70
N SER A 15 -7.51 20.16 -23.94
CA SER A 15 -8.30 20.71 -25.04
C SER A 15 -9.25 19.68 -25.62
N PHE A 16 -10.28 20.14 -26.35
CA PHE A 16 -11.20 19.25 -27.06
C PHE A 16 -10.46 18.26 -27.99
N GLY A 17 -9.43 18.73 -28.70
CA GLY A 17 -8.59 17.90 -29.54
C GLY A 17 -7.82 16.83 -28.77
N GLU A 18 -7.28 17.15 -27.59
CA GLU A 18 -6.61 16.19 -26.71
C GLU A 18 -7.61 15.16 -26.17
N THR A 19 -8.77 15.60 -25.67
CA THR A 19 -9.82 14.68 -25.20
C THR A 19 -10.21 13.69 -26.26
N TRP A 20 -10.36 14.13 -27.51
CA TRP A 20 -10.78 13.28 -28.61
C TRP A 20 -9.71 12.25 -29.04
N MET A 21 -8.43 12.57 -28.81
CA MET A 21 -7.28 11.71 -29.12
C MET A 21 -6.93 10.73 -27.98
N LEU A 22 -7.15 11.12 -26.72
CA LEU A 22 -6.77 10.34 -25.54
C LEU A 22 -7.78 9.26 -25.15
N GLN A 23 -8.97 9.23 -25.77
CA GLN A 23 -9.97 8.21 -25.46
C GLN A 23 -9.49 6.81 -25.89
N SER A 24 -9.47 5.87 -24.95
CA SER A 24 -9.21 4.46 -25.27
C SER A 24 -10.34 3.87 -26.13
N ASN A 25 -9.97 3.24 -27.26
CA ASN A 25 -10.86 2.51 -28.19
C ASN A 25 -12.01 3.33 -28.82
N LYS A 26 -11.94 4.66 -28.78
CA LYS A 26 -12.94 5.56 -29.39
C LYS A 26 -12.31 6.91 -29.68
N GLY A 27 -13.00 7.76 -30.43
CA GLY A 27 -12.53 9.11 -30.72
C GLY A 27 -11.84 9.25 -32.07
N ALA A 28 -10.78 10.05 -32.13
CA ALA A 28 -10.06 10.38 -33.36
C ALA A 28 -8.66 9.74 -33.39
N ILE A 29 -8.17 9.42 -34.59
CA ILE A 29 -6.80 8.90 -34.84
C ILE A 29 -5.79 10.02 -35.16
N ALA A 30 -6.29 11.18 -35.58
CA ALA A 30 -5.57 12.42 -35.73
C ALA A 30 -6.57 13.58 -35.62
N PHE A 31 -6.15 14.70 -35.04
CA PHE A 31 -6.99 15.89 -34.89
C PHE A 31 -6.25 17.12 -35.42
N ILE A 32 -6.94 17.92 -36.22
CA ILE A 32 -6.45 19.21 -36.74
C ILE A 32 -7.36 20.29 -36.18
N GLY A 33 -6.81 21.22 -35.41
CA GLY A 33 -7.58 22.29 -34.78
C GLY A 33 -6.70 23.45 -34.33
N SER A 34 -7.34 24.56 -33.97
CA SER A 34 -6.61 25.79 -33.66
C SER A 34 -6.30 25.96 -32.17
N SER A 35 -5.09 26.36 -31.84
CA SER A 35 -4.68 26.78 -30.49
C SER A 35 -5.13 28.20 -30.16
N ALA A 36 -5.62 28.96 -31.14
CA ALA A 36 -6.05 30.35 -31.01
C ALA A 36 -7.45 30.58 -31.60
N SER A 37 -7.92 31.83 -31.57
CA SER A 37 -9.19 32.21 -32.20
C SER A 37 -9.07 32.18 -33.73
N THR A 38 -10.06 31.64 -34.42
CA THR A 38 -10.10 31.56 -35.88
C THR A 38 -11.12 32.53 -36.47
N TYR A 39 -11.12 32.67 -37.80
CA TYR A 39 -11.94 33.61 -38.55
C TYR A 39 -12.62 32.91 -39.71
N TRP A 40 -13.87 33.31 -39.96
CA TRP A 40 -14.74 32.69 -40.95
C TRP A 40 -14.12 32.56 -42.34
N THR A 41 -13.60 33.64 -42.92
CA THR A 41 -13.12 33.60 -44.31
C THR A 41 -11.87 32.72 -44.49
N PRO A 42 -10.81 32.84 -43.69
CA PRO A 42 -9.67 31.94 -43.82
C PRO A 42 -9.98 30.47 -43.48
N ASP A 43 -10.86 30.21 -42.49
CA ASP A 43 -11.29 28.84 -42.17
C ASP A 43 -12.01 28.18 -43.35
N ASP A 44 -12.97 28.91 -43.95
CA ASP A 44 -13.75 28.48 -45.11
C ASP A 44 -12.86 28.25 -46.36
N MET A 45 -11.77 29.00 -46.49
CA MET A 45 -10.76 28.78 -47.53
C MET A 45 -9.91 27.54 -47.25
N MET A 46 -9.42 27.41 -46.02
CA MET A 46 -8.62 26.28 -45.57
C MET A 46 -9.39 24.98 -45.77
N GLU A 47 -10.63 24.91 -45.28
CA GLU A 47 -11.50 23.75 -45.40
C GLU A 47 -11.67 23.30 -46.85
N ARG A 48 -12.06 24.22 -47.74
CA ARG A 48 -12.27 23.89 -49.14
C ARG A 48 -10.99 23.40 -49.82
N ALA A 49 -9.85 24.01 -49.52
CA ALA A 49 -8.58 23.61 -50.12
C ALA A 49 -8.10 22.25 -49.62
N MET A 50 -8.22 21.97 -48.33
CA MET A 50 -7.95 20.65 -47.75
C MET A 50 -8.81 19.58 -48.44
N MET A 51 -10.13 19.78 -48.49
CA MET A 51 -11.05 18.83 -49.14
C MET A 51 -10.75 18.68 -50.63
N ASN A 52 -10.50 19.77 -51.35
CA ASN A 52 -10.14 19.69 -52.76
C ASN A 52 -8.86 18.89 -52.98
N SER A 53 -7.80 19.10 -52.18
CA SER A 53 -6.54 18.35 -52.36
C SER A 53 -6.76 16.84 -52.23
N LEU A 54 -7.64 16.44 -51.33
CA LEU A 54 -8.01 15.05 -51.08
C LEU A 54 -8.63 14.36 -52.31
N TYR A 55 -9.46 15.08 -53.07
CA TYR A 55 -10.25 14.54 -54.17
C TYR A 55 -9.69 14.84 -55.57
N THR A 56 -8.62 15.64 -55.68
CA THR A 56 -7.93 15.91 -56.95
C THR A 56 -6.80 14.92 -57.24
N SER A 57 -6.62 13.89 -56.41
CA SER A 57 -5.52 12.90 -56.52
C SER A 57 -4.13 13.55 -56.50
N ALA A 58 -3.96 14.65 -55.77
CA ALA A 58 -2.66 15.27 -55.59
C ALA A 58 -1.75 14.34 -54.77
N GLU A 59 -0.47 14.28 -55.11
CA GLU A 59 0.50 13.40 -54.45
C GLU A 59 0.53 13.65 -52.93
N ALA A 60 0.44 12.58 -52.15
CA ALA A 60 0.40 12.61 -50.69
C ALA A 60 -0.73 13.47 -50.06
N ALA A 61 -1.74 13.92 -50.81
CA ALA A 61 -2.83 14.74 -50.26
C ALA A 61 -3.71 14.01 -49.25
N ASN A 62 -3.59 12.68 -49.20
CA ASN A 62 -4.19 11.84 -48.19
C ASN A 62 -3.37 11.72 -46.90
N VAL A 63 -2.14 12.24 -46.85
CA VAL A 63 -1.35 12.26 -45.61
C VAL A 63 -1.82 13.44 -44.75
N VAL A 64 -2.07 13.22 -43.46
CA VAL A 64 -2.62 14.25 -42.52
C VAL A 64 -1.84 15.56 -42.57
N GLY A 65 -0.50 15.49 -42.61
CA GLY A 65 0.37 16.65 -42.74
C GLY A 65 0.17 17.41 -44.05
N SER A 66 0.23 16.71 -45.18
CA SER A 66 0.05 17.29 -46.53
C SER A 66 -1.35 17.85 -46.74
N PHE A 67 -2.37 17.19 -46.18
CA PHE A 67 -3.76 17.66 -46.18
C PHE A 67 -3.89 18.99 -45.46
N THR A 68 -3.31 19.11 -44.26
CA THR A 68 -3.27 20.37 -43.49
C THR A 68 -2.50 21.45 -44.24
N TYR A 69 -1.36 21.08 -44.84
CA TYR A 69 -0.52 21.97 -45.62
C TYR A 69 -1.27 22.58 -46.82
N ALA A 70 -2.07 21.79 -47.54
CA ALA A 70 -2.89 22.29 -48.66
C ALA A 70 -3.87 23.40 -48.23
N GLY A 71 -4.48 23.25 -47.05
CA GLY A 71 -5.35 24.26 -46.45
C GLY A 71 -4.62 25.56 -46.13
N LEU A 72 -3.49 25.47 -45.42
CA LEU A 72 -2.71 26.63 -45.01
C LEU A 72 -2.11 27.38 -46.21
N MET A 73 -1.70 26.64 -47.25
CA MET A 73 -1.26 27.23 -48.52
C MET A 73 -2.36 28.02 -49.23
N ALA A 74 -3.63 27.62 -49.13
CA ALA A 74 -4.73 28.38 -49.70
C ALA A 74 -5.01 29.67 -48.94
N VAL A 75 -4.89 29.66 -47.60
CA VAL A 75 -4.96 30.87 -46.78
C VAL A 75 -3.85 31.85 -47.15
N GLU A 76 -2.62 31.37 -47.33
CA GLU A 76 -1.48 32.17 -47.82
C GLU A 76 -1.74 32.74 -49.23
N ALA A 77 -2.26 31.92 -50.15
CA ALA A 77 -2.55 32.32 -51.53
C ALA A 77 -3.68 33.35 -51.69
N SER A 78 -4.51 33.55 -50.66
CA SER A 78 -5.57 34.57 -50.65
C SER A 78 -5.02 36.00 -50.74
N ARG A 79 -3.76 36.22 -50.34
CA ARG A 79 -3.02 37.49 -50.44
C ARG A 79 -1.54 37.23 -50.79
N PRO A 80 -1.24 36.83 -52.04
CA PRO A 80 0.08 36.33 -52.42
C PRO A 80 1.21 37.33 -52.13
N GLY A 81 2.30 36.85 -51.51
CA GLY A 81 3.56 37.58 -51.39
C GLY A 81 3.61 38.67 -50.31
N THR A 82 2.72 38.63 -49.32
CA THR A 82 2.63 39.69 -48.29
C THR A 82 3.07 39.28 -46.90
N GLY A 83 3.14 37.98 -46.56
CA GLY A 83 3.40 37.55 -45.18
C GLY A 83 2.48 38.26 -44.19
N THR A 84 1.20 38.45 -44.56
CA THR A 84 0.28 39.21 -43.71
C THR A 84 0.20 38.57 -42.34
N ALA A 85 0.03 39.39 -41.30
CA ALA A 85 -0.15 38.90 -39.94
C ALA A 85 -1.20 37.76 -39.85
N GLN A 86 -2.23 37.77 -40.71
CA GLN A 86 -3.28 36.75 -40.71
C GLN A 86 -2.83 35.39 -41.27
N SER A 87 -1.98 35.34 -42.30
CA SER A 87 -1.54 34.05 -42.86
C SER A 87 -0.50 33.38 -41.96
N LEU A 88 0.50 34.15 -41.49
CA LEU A 88 1.45 33.70 -40.46
C LEU A 88 0.72 33.23 -39.19
N TYR A 89 -0.29 33.98 -38.75
CA TYR A 89 -1.13 33.59 -37.63
C TYR A 89 -1.80 32.23 -37.85
N TYR A 90 -2.30 31.92 -39.05
CA TYR A 90 -2.91 30.62 -39.32
C TYR A 90 -1.91 29.46 -39.33
N TRP A 91 -0.69 29.69 -39.82
CA TRP A 91 0.41 28.72 -39.74
C TRP A 91 0.80 28.39 -38.30
N GLU A 92 0.75 29.38 -37.40
CA GLU A 92 1.05 29.20 -35.97
C GLU A 92 -0.15 28.63 -35.19
N ALA A 93 -1.36 29.01 -35.58
CA ALA A 93 -2.57 28.70 -34.83
C ALA A 93 -3.09 27.28 -35.10
N TYR A 94 -3.03 26.75 -36.33
CA TYR A 94 -3.54 25.40 -36.61
C TYR A 94 -2.49 24.33 -36.33
N ASN A 95 -2.85 23.36 -35.51
CA ASN A 95 -1.96 22.30 -35.04
C ASN A 95 -2.51 20.92 -35.40
N ILE A 96 -1.60 19.95 -35.56
CA ILE A 96 -1.91 18.52 -35.67
C ILE A 96 -1.62 17.88 -34.32
N LEU A 97 -2.64 17.26 -33.73
CA LEU A 97 -2.52 16.38 -32.57
C LEU A 97 -2.63 14.94 -33.07
N GLY A 98 -1.60 14.13 -32.85
CA GLY A 98 -1.46 12.79 -33.43
C GLY A 98 -0.35 12.70 -34.47
N ASP A 99 -0.40 11.68 -35.33
CA ASP A 99 0.65 11.39 -36.31
C ASP A 99 0.43 12.17 -37.63
N PRO A 100 1.30 13.14 -37.99
CA PRO A 100 1.18 13.89 -39.24
C PRO A 100 1.55 13.05 -40.47
N SER A 101 2.23 11.92 -40.30
CA SER A 101 2.60 11.00 -41.39
C SER A 101 1.50 9.99 -41.72
N LEU A 102 0.43 9.96 -40.91
CA LEU A 102 -0.70 9.06 -41.11
C LEU A 102 -1.35 9.27 -42.48
N GLU A 103 -1.43 8.19 -43.25
CA GLU A 103 -2.16 8.14 -44.51
C GLU A 103 -3.66 7.93 -44.22
N MET A 104 -4.48 8.92 -44.57
CA MET A 104 -5.93 8.85 -44.50
C MET A 104 -6.46 7.93 -45.60
N LEU A 105 -7.28 6.96 -45.21
CA LEU A 105 -7.93 6.05 -46.15
C LEU A 105 -9.11 6.77 -46.84
N ILE A 106 -8.87 7.32 -48.03
CA ILE A 106 -9.89 7.94 -48.89
C ILE A 106 -10.08 7.08 -50.12
N GLY A 107 -10.81 5.99 -49.96
CA GLY A 107 -11.17 5.08 -51.06
C GLY A 107 -12.59 4.56 -50.89
N PRO A 108 -13.17 3.90 -51.92
CA PRO A 108 -14.36 3.10 -51.72
C PRO A 108 -14.03 2.09 -50.64
N LYS A 109 -14.73 2.26 -49.54
CA LYS A 109 -14.54 1.52 -48.32
C LYS A 109 -15.01 0.10 -48.65
N THR A 110 -14.08 -0.83 -48.92
CA THR A 110 -14.43 -2.20 -49.30
C THR A 110 -15.25 -2.82 -48.18
N SER A 111 -16.31 -3.53 -48.56
CA SER A 111 -17.12 -4.25 -47.60
C SER A 111 -16.27 -5.36 -46.98
N ASP A 112 -16.12 -5.36 -45.67
CA ASP A 112 -15.28 -6.31 -44.91
C ASP A 112 -15.91 -6.60 -43.53
N PHE A 113 -15.45 -7.63 -42.84
CA PHE A 113 -15.86 -7.99 -41.47
C PHE A 113 -14.70 -7.88 -40.48
N THR A 114 -15.03 -7.91 -39.18
CA THR A 114 -14.04 -7.95 -38.10
C THR A 114 -14.36 -9.09 -37.14
N LEU A 115 -13.34 -9.60 -36.42
CA LEU A 115 -13.49 -10.61 -35.38
C LEU A 115 -13.05 -10.07 -34.02
N THR A 116 -13.81 -10.41 -32.97
CA THR A 116 -13.52 -10.09 -31.57
C THR A 116 -14.00 -11.23 -30.68
N ALA A 117 -13.44 -11.36 -29.47
CA ALA A 117 -13.93 -12.28 -28.44
C ALA A 117 -13.97 -11.59 -27.08
N GLU A 118 -15.06 -11.74 -26.33
CA GLU A 118 -15.21 -11.21 -24.98
C GLU A 118 -15.87 -12.25 -24.05
N PRO A 119 -15.15 -12.76 -23.02
CA PRO A 119 -13.75 -12.46 -22.70
C PRO A 119 -12.75 -13.04 -23.73
N SER A 120 -11.59 -12.41 -23.87
CA SER A 120 -10.50 -12.81 -24.79
C SER A 120 -9.60 -13.94 -24.25
N ASN A 121 -9.78 -14.33 -22.98
CA ASN A 121 -9.21 -15.52 -22.38
C ASN A 121 -10.29 -16.28 -21.61
N ILE A 122 -10.38 -17.59 -21.82
CA ILE A 122 -11.41 -18.45 -21.22
C ILE A 122 -10.75 -19.46 -20.31
N THR A 123 -11.37 -19.69 -19.15
CA THR A 123 -10.94 -20.71 -18.20
C THR A 123 -11.98 -21.82 -18.14
N VAL A 124 -11.55 -23.08 -18.23
CA VAL A 124 -12.42 -24.26 -18.22
C VAL A 124 -11.85 -25.31 -17.27
N CYS A 125 -12.72 -25.99 -16.54
CA CYS A 125 -12.38 -27.16 -15.73
C CYS A 125 -12.56 -28.44 -16.54
N GLN A 126 -11.75 -29.45 -16.29
CA GLN A 126 -12.03 -30.81 -16.73
C GLN A 126 -13.46 -31.22 -16.32
N SER A 127 -14.20 -31.84 -17.24
CA SER A 127 -15.64 -32.15 -17.11
C SER A 127 -16.57 -30.92 -17.02
N GLY A 128 -16.07 -29.73 -17.34
CA GLY A 128 -16.83 -28.49 -17.35
C GLY A 128 -16.87 -27.85 -18.74
N SER A 129 -17.58 -26.72 -18.81
CA SER A 129 -17.61 -25.87 -19.99
C SER A 129 -17.66 -24.40 -19.60
N ASN A 130 -17.20 -23.54 -20.49
CA ASN A 130 -17.33 -22.10 -20.36
C ASN A 130 -17.53 -21.45 -21.73
N THR A 131 -18.02 -20.22 -21.76
CA THR A 131 -18.43 -19.54 -22.99
C THR A 131 -17.70 -18.21 -23.19
N THR A 132 -17.44 -17.85 -24.45
CA THR A 132 -17.11 -16.48 -24.86
C THR A 132 -18.07 -16.01 -25.95
N THR A 133 -18.24 -14.69 -26.07
CA THR A 133 -19.00 -14.10 -27.18
C THR A 133 -18.04 -13.73 -28.30
N ILE A 134 -18.19 -14.38 -29.46
CA ILE A 134 -17.49 -13.99 -30.68
C ILE A 134 -18.29 -12.92 -31.40
N GLY A 135 -17.75 -11.71 -31.47
CA GLY A 135 -18.34 -10.61 -32.22
C GLY A 135 -17.85 -10.64 -33.67
N VAL A 136 -18.77 -10.74 -34.63
CA VAL A 136 -18.48 -10.59 -36.05
C VAL A 136 -19.02 -9.24 -36.52
N GLY A 137 -18.14 -8.25 -36.54
CA GLY A 137 -18.47 -6.89 -36.94
C GLY A 137 -18.53 -6.73 -38.46
N GLN A 138 -19.01 -5.58 -38.91
CA GLN A 138 -19.01 -5.21 -40.33
C GLN A 138 -18.38 -3.84 -40.54
N THR A 139 -17.80 -3.68 -41.72
CA THR A 139 -17.49 -2.40 -42.32
C THR A 139 -18.25 -2.28 -43.64
N ASN A 140 -18.81 -1.10 -43.91
CA ASN A 140 -19.42 -0.78 -45.21
C ASN A 140 -20.53 -1.74 -45.66
N GLY A 141 -21.42 -2.09 -44.73
CA GLY A 141 -22.60 -2.91 -45.04
C GLY A 141 -22.30 -4.38 -45.33
N PHE A 142 -21.12 -4.88 -44.94
CA PHE A 142 -20.77 -6.28 -45.15
C PHE A 142 -21.74 -7.21 -44.45
N SER A 143 -22.43 -8.01 -45.25
CA SER A 143 -23.50 -8.92 -44.83
C SER A 143 -23.36 -10.31 -45.42
N THR A 144 -22.22 -10.61 -46.06
CA THR A 144 -21.90 -11.99 -46.48
C THR A 144 -21.71 -12.85 -45.22
N PRO A 145 -22.40 -14.00 -45.09
CA PRO A 145 -22.21 -14.88 -43.94
C PRO A 145 -20.75 -15.32 -43.78
N VAL A 146 -20.20 -15.12 -42.59
CA VAL A 146 -18.82 -15.47 -42.21
C VAL A 146 -18.79 -16.85 -41.60
N THR A 147 -18.06 -17.77 -42.24
CA THR A 147 -17.83 -19.10 -41.70
C THR A 147 -16.71 -19.02 -40.68
N LEU A 148 -16.99 -19.39 -39.44
CA LEU A 148 -16.02 -19.41 -38.35
C LEU A 148 -15.42 -20.81 -38.21
N SER A 149 -14.13 -20.89 -37.95
CA SER A 149 -13.44 -22.13 -37.59
C SER A 149 -12.44 -21.89 -36.46
N LEU A 150 -12.16 -22.92 -35.66
CA LEU A 150 -11.15 -22.88 -34.61
C LEU A 150 -10.08 -23.94 -34.90
N SER A 151 -8.82 -23.55 -34.74
CA SER A 151 -7.67 -24.44 -34.73
C SER A 151 -6.84 -24.24 -33.45
N GLY A 152 -5.91 -25.16 -33.18
CA GLY A 152 -5.12 -25.15 -31.93
C GLY A 152 -5.88 -25.67 -30.70
N VAL A 153 -7.09 -26.21 -30.87
CA VAL A 153 -7.89 -26.78 -29.78
C VAL A 153 -7.21 -28.03 -29.22
N PRO A 154 -6.93 -28.11 -27.91
CA PRO A 154 -6.28 -29.27 -27.32
C PRO A 154 -7.19 -30.51 -27.36
N ASN A 155 -6.58 -31.70 -27.42
CA ASN A 155 -7.32 -32.96 -27.41
C ASN A 155 -8.22 -33.05 -26.17
N GLY A 156 -9.48 -33.48 -26.35
CA GLY A 156 -10.46 -33.54 -25.27
C GLY A 156 -11.21 -32.23 -24.99
N VAL A 157 -10.89 -31.13 -25.68
CA VAL A 157 -11.73 -29.91 -25.67
C VAL A 157 -12.57 -29.85 -26.93
N THR A 158 -13.87 -29.64 -26.76
CA THR A 158 -14.86 -29.57 -27.85
C THR A 158 -15.40 -28.14 -27.96
N PRO A 159 -15.16 -27.43 -29.08
CA PRO A 159 -15.76 -26.14 -29.36
C PRO A 159 -17.15 -26.31 -29.98
N ASP A 160 -18.11 -25.50 -29.56
CA ASP A 160 -19.46 -25.42 -30.12
C ASP A 160 -19.83 -23.95 -30.36
N LEU A 161 -20.21 -23.63 -31.60
CA LEU A 161 -20.64 -22.28 -31.99
C LEU A 161 -22.15 -22.30 -32.18
N SER A 162 -22.86 -21.52 -31.36
CA SER A 162 -24.32 -21.40 -31.42
C SER A 162 -24.84 -20.92 -32.78
N ILE A 163 -24.05 -20.11 -33.51
CA ILE A 163 -24.33 -19.61 -34.86
C ILE A 163 -23.08 -19.75 -35.72
N ASN A 164 -23.16 -20.50 -36.81
CA ASN A 164 -22.09 -20.61 -37.81
C ASN A 164 -22.67 -21.12 -39.15
N PRO A 165 -22.56 -20.40 -40.28
CA PRO A 165 -21.92 -19.08 -40.45
C PRO A 165 -22.70 -17.92 -39.82
N VAL A 166 -22.00 -16.84 -39.48
CA VAL A 166 -22.56 -15.63 -38.85
C VAL A 166 -22.73 -14.52 -39.88
N THR A 167 -23.94 -14.02 -40.09
CA THR A 167 -24.19 -12.84 -40.94
C THR A 167 -23.86 -11.56 -40.18
N PRO A 168 -22.86 -10.75 -40.58
CA PRO A 168 -22.49 -9.55 -39.86
C PRO A 168 -23.52 -8.40 -40.05
N PRO A 169 -23.66 -7.49 -39.07
CA PRO A 169 -23.06 -7.54 -37.75
C PRO A 169 -23.89 -8.45 -36.83
N ASN A 170 -23.27 -9.49 -36.28
CA ASN A 170 -23.94 -10.37 -35.32
C ASN A 170 -22.89 -11.10 -34.49
N ASN A 171 -23.35 -11.82 -33.47
CA ASN A 171 -22.51 -12.51 -32.52
C ASN A 171 -22.75 -14.01 -32.60
N SER A 172 -21.74 -14.81 -32.26
CA SER A 172 -21.89 -16.24 -31.98
C SER A 172 -21.35 -16.52 -30.59
N GLN A 173 -22.12 -17.21 -29.76
CA GLN A 173 -21.60 -17.75 -28.51
C GLN A 173 -20.77 -19.00 -28.83
N LEU A 174 -19.49 -18.96 -28.45
CA LEU A 174 -18.58 -20.10 -28.48
C LEU A 174 -18.56 -20.76 -27.10
N THR A 175 -18.97 -22.02 -27.02
CA THR A 175 -18.85 -22.87 -25.84
C THR A 175 -17.66 -23.80 -25.98
N LEU A 176 -16.75 -23.79 -25.02
CA LEU A 176 -15.64 -24.74 -24.95
C LEU A 176 -15.92 -25.73 -23.83
N SER A 177 -16.05 -27.02 -24.16
CA SER A 177 -16.30 -28.10 -23.20
C SER A 177 -15.07 -29.01 -23.07
N ALA A 178 -14.53 -29.17 -21.86
CA ALA A 178 -13.37 -30.02 -21.62
C ALA A 178 -13.78 -31.38 -21.03
N ALA A 179 -13.31 -32.47 -21.63
CA ALA A 179 -13.45 -33.81 -21.07
C ALA A 179 -12.65 -33.95 -19.77
N HIS A 180 -12.96 -35.00 -18.98
CA HIS A 180 -12.27 -35.26 -17.71
C HIS A 180 -10.76 -35.46 -17.85
N ASN A 181 -10.29 -35.90 -19.02
CA ASN A 181 -8.87 -36.15 -19.30
C ASN A 181 -8.26 -35.14 -20.28
N ALA A 182 -8.93 -34.00 -20.52
CA ALA A 182 -8.37 -32.93 -21.34
C ALA A 182 -7.05 -32.46 -20.70
N PRO A 183 -5.93 -32.38 -21.44
CA PRO A 183 -4.66 -31.93 -20.89
C PRO A 183 -4.81 -30.54 -20.26
N THR A 184 -4.28 -30.38 -19.05
CA THR A 184 -4.27 -29.10 -18.34
C THR A 184 -3.16 -28.21 -18.88
N GLY A 185 -3.38 -26.90 -18.83
CA GLY A 185 -2.38 -25.92 -19.24
C GLY A 185 -3.00 -24.74 -19.97
N GLU A 186 -2.11 -23.95 -20.57
CA GLU A 186 -2.46 -22.77 -21.36
C GLU A 186 -2.35 -23.08 -22.85
N TYR A 187 -3.35 -22.62 -23.59
CA TYR A 187 -3.47 -22.81 -25.03
C TYR A 187 -3.83 -21.49 -25.69
N THR A 188 -3.36 -21.29 -26.91
CA THR A 188 -3.82 -20.22 -27.80
C THR A 188 -4.59 -20.87 -28.93
N LEU A 189 -5.89 -20.57 -29.00
CA LEU A 189 -6.77 -21.00 -30.07
C LEU A 189 -6.76 -19.94 -31.17
N LEU A 190 -6.68 -20.38 -32.42
CA LEU A 190 -6.78 -19.49 -33.58
C LEU A 190 -8.20 -19.56 -34.11
N LEU A 191 -8.97 -18.49 -33.89
CA LEU A 191 -10.29 -18.29 -34.48
C LEU A 191 -10.11 -17.66 -35.86
N SER A 192 -10.49 -18.39 -36.91
CA SER A 192 -10.48 -17.90 -38.29
C SER A 192 -11.91 -17.63 -38.76
N GLY A 193 -12.10 -16.55 -39.51
CA GLY A 193 -13.33 -16.24 -40.23
C GLY A 193 -13.05 -16.14 -41.72
N ASP A 194 -13.92 -16.74 -42.54
CA ASP A 194 -13.80 -16.74 -43.99
C ASP A 194 -15.13 -16.32 -44.65
N ALA A 195 -15.08 -15.30 -45.50
CA ALA A 195 -16.25 -14.82 -46.25
C ALA A 195 -15.87 -14.04 -47.50
N GLY A 196 -16.46 -14.37 -48.65
CA GLY A 196 -16.33 -13.55 -49.87
C GLY A 196 -14.89 -13.35 -50.37
N GLY A 197 -13.97 -14.27 -50.05
CA GLY A 197 -12.54 -14.17 -50.37
C GLY A 197 -11.70 -13.41 -49.34
N LEU A 198 -12.30 -12.94 -48.24
CA LEU A 198 -11.65 -12.29 -47.11
C LEU A 198 -11.43 -13.32 -45.99
N HIS A 199 -10.31 -13.17 -45.29
CA HIS A 199 -9.87 -14.03 -44.21
C HIS A 199 -9.33 -13.19 -43.06
N HIS A 200 -9.86 -13.39 -41.85
CA HIS A 200 -9.41 -12.71 -40.64
C HIS A 200 -9.19 -13.72 -39.52
N GLU A 201 -8.24 -13.41 -38.65
CA GLU A 201 -7.87 -14.28 -37.53
C GLU A 201 -7.89 -13.52 -36.21
N TYR A 202 -8.20 -14.24 -35.12
CA TYR A 202 -8.16 -13.74 -33.75
C TYR A 202 -7.59 -14.82 -32.83
N ASN A 203 -6.57 -14.46 -32.03
CA ASN A 203 -5.99 -15.36 -31.03
C ASN A 203 -6.83 -15.30 -29.74
N LEU A 204 -7.43 -16.43 -29.36
CA LEU A 204 -8.22 -16.61 -28.16
C LEU A 204 -7.45 -17.44 -27.13
N GLY A 205 -7.29 -16.92 -25.91
CA GLY A 205 -6.67 -17.67 -24.81
C GLY A 205 -7.61 -18.74 -24.23
N LEU A 206 -7.06 -19.90 -23.90
CA LEU A 206 -7.74 -20.96 -23.14
C LEU A 206 -6.82 -21.50 -22.04
N SER A 207 -7.31 -21.55 -20.81
CA SER A 207 -6.68 -22.27 -19.70
C SER A 207 -7.57 -23.44 -19.26
N VAL A 208 -7.01 -24.65 -19.25
CA VAL A 208 -7.68 -25.86 -18.79
C VAL A 208 -7.14 -26.28 -17.42
N PHE A 209 -8.01 -26.43 -16.45
CA PHE A 209 -7.70 -26.81 -15.07
C PHE A 209 -8.25 -28.18 -14.72
N GLU A 210 -7.52 -28.96 -13.92
CA GLU A 210 -7.99 -30.25 -13.39
C GLU A 210 -9.03 -30.09 -12.26
N GLY A 211 -8.84 -29.08 -11.42
CA GLY A 211 -9.72 -28.80 -10.28
C GLY A 211 -9.41 -27.45 -9.64
N SER A 212 -9.90 -27.24 -8.42
CA SER A 212 -9.53 -26.07 -7.61
C SER A 212 -8.01 -26.02 -7.40
N PRO A 213 -7.39 -24.83 -7.27
CA PRO A 213 -5.95 -24.71 -7.13
C PRO A 213 -5.42 -25.40 -5.87
N ASP A 214 -4.18 -25.91 -5.96
CA ASP A 214 -3.41 -26.32 -4.79
C ASP A 214 -2.99 -25.12 -3.93
N SER A 215 -2.48 -25.40 -2.72
CA SER A 215 -1.93 -24.36 -1.85
C SER A 215 -0.74 -23.64 -2.50
N VAL A 216 -0.73 -22.32 -2.39
CA VAL A 216 0.32 -21.46 -2.94
C VAL A 216 1.60 -21.51 -2.07
N ALA A 217 2.78 -21.47 -2.68
CA ALA A 217 4.06 -21.31 -1.99
C ALA A 217 4.46 -19.84 -1.87
N LEU A 218 4.69 -19.36 -0.63
CA LEU A 218 5.11 -17.98 -0.36
C LEU A 218 6.63 -17.83 -0.54
N SER A 219 7.08 -16.70 -1.09
CA SER A 219 8.49 -16.48 -1.40
C SER A 219 9.12 -15.30 -0.65
N SER A 220 8.48 -14.12 -0.64
CA SER A 220 9.01 -12.94 0.05
C SER A 220 7.91 -12.15 0.75
N PRO A 221 8.15 -11.59 1.94
CA PRO A 221 9.33 -11.81 2.80
C PRO A 221 9.48 -13.28 3.21
N ALA A 222 10.72 -13.72 3.48
CA ALA A 222 10.96 -15.07 3.98
C ALA A 222 10.30 -15.26 5.37
N ASN A 223 9.88 -16.49 5.68
CA ASN A 223 9.26 -16.77 6.96
C ASN A 223 10.21 -16.46 8.14
N GLY A 224 9.78 -15.63 9.07
CA GLY A 224 10.58 -15.17 10.21
C GLY A 224 11.55 -14.03 9.87
N ALA A 225 11.47 -13.42 8.68
CA ALA A 225 12.33 -12.30 8.33
C ALA A 225 12.13 -11.12 9.29
N THR A 226 13.23 -10.49 9.71
CA THR A 226 13.24 -9.29 10.53
C THR A 226 13.77 -8.11 9.74
N SER A 227 13.49 -6.89 10.21
CA SER A 227 13.95 -5.65 9.56
C SER A 227 13.52 -5.54 8.11
N VAL A 228 12.30 -5.98 7.82
CA VAL A 228 11.70 -5.87 6.48
C VAL A 228 11.28 -4.41 6.24
N ALA A 229 11.61 -3.87 5.08
CA ALA A 229 11.23 -2.51 4.71
C ALA A 229 9.71 -2.30 4.86
N SER A 230 9.32 -1.13 5.36
CA SER A 230 7.91 -0.79 5.58
C SER A 230 7.06 -0.72 4.29
N ASP A 231 7.68 -0.68 3.11
CA ASP A 231 7.02 -0.74 1.80
C ASP A 231 7.21 -2.09 1.07
N ALA A 232 7.73 -3.10 1.77
CA ALA A 232 8.05 -4.38 1.18
C ALA A 232 6.83 -5.04 0.53
N SER A 233 7.07 -5.58 -0.67
CA SER A 233 6.07 -6.34 -1.43
C SER A 233 6.02 -7.79 -0.94
N LEU A 234 4.81 -8.32 -0.85
CA LEU A 234 4.54 -9.73 -0.60
C LEU A 234 4.51 -10.46 -1.95
N THR A 235 5.24 -11.55 -2.09
CA THR A 235 5.30 -12.33 -3.34
C THR A 235 5.19 -13.82 -3.09
N TRP A 236 4.63 -14.52 -4.08
CA TRP A 236 4.40 -15.96 -4.01
C TRP A 236 4.53 -16.59 -5.40
N THR A 237 4.52 -17.92 -5.47
CA THR A 237 4.61 -18.64 -6.75
C THR A 237 3.34 -18.41 -7.58
N ALA A 238 3.52 -17.94 -8.82
CA ALA A 238 2.43 -17.79 -9.78
C ALA A 238 1.94 -19.17 -10.25
N GLY A 239 0.62 -19.34 -10.27
CA GLY A 239 -0.05 -20.42 -10.99
C GLY A 239 -0.29 -20.09 -12.47
N LEU A 240 -0.97 -21.00 -13.17
CA LEU A 240 -1.47 -20.80 -14.54
C LEU A 240 -2.32 -19.52 -14.68
N ALA A 241 -2.30 -18.94 -15.88
CA ALA A 241 -3.10 -17.80 -16.30
C ALA A 241 -4.60 -18.03 -16.07
N GLY A 242 -5.30 -16.95 -15.75
CA GLY A 242 -6.71 -17.00 -15.36
C GLY A 242 -6.95 -17.38 -13.90
N GLN A 243 -5.90 -17.66 -13.12
CA GLN A 243 -5.98 -17.71 -11.67
C GLN A 243 -5.93 -16.30 -11.07
N THR A 244 -6.61 -16.16 -9.94
CA THR A 244 -6.52 -14.99 -9.08
C THR A 244 -6.15 -15.41 -7.65
N TYR A 245 -5.80 -14.47 -6.79
CA TYR A 245 -5.35 -14.75 -5.43
C TYR A 245 -6.14 -13.96 -4.40
N ASP A 246 -6.44 -14.61 -3.28
CA ASP A 246 -6.92 -13.97 -2.07
C ASP A 246 -5.77 -13.88 -1.08
N LEU A 247 -5.45 -12.65 -0.63
CA LEU A 247 -4.39 -12.35 0.32
C LEU A 247 -5.00 -11.88 1.64
N GLN A 248 -4.51 -12.45 2.74
CA GLN A 248 -4.74 -11.96 4.10
C GLN A 248 -3.42 -11.60 4.77
N VAL A 249 -3.42 -10.47 5.48
CA VAL A 249 -2.36 -10.02 6.38
C VAL A 249 -3.01 -9.65 7.71
N ALA A 250 -2.42 -10.10 8.82
CA ALA A 250 -2.94 -9.94 10.17
C ALA A 250 -1.82 -9.59 11.18
N LEU A 251 -2.22 -9.10 12.35
CA LEU A 251 -1.32 -8.88 13.50
C LEU A 251 -1.18 -10.12 14.40
N ASP A 252 -2.01 -11.14 14.18
CA ASP A 252 -2.00 -12.40 14.92
C ASP A 252 -1.98 -13.61 13.98
N SER A 253 -1.41 -14.72 14.45
CA SER A 253 -1.29 -15.97 13.70
C SER A 253 -2.63 -16.67 13.43
N ASN A 254 -3.69 -16.32 14.18
CA ASN A 254 -5.03 -16.88 13.99
C ASN A 254 -5.87 -16.07 12.98
N PHE A 255 -5.34 -14.97 12.44
CA PHE A 255 -6.02 -14.09 11.49
C PHE A 255 -7.33 -13.49 12.03
N THR A 256 -7.36 -13.17 13.33
CA THR A 256 -8.51 -12.50 13.98
C THR A 256 -8.40 -10.97 13.89
N GLN A 257 -7.19 -10.43 13.78
CA GLN A 257 -6.85 -9.02 13.64
C GLN A 257 -6.31 -8.75 12.23
N LEU A 258 -7.19 -8.79 11.24
CA LEU A 258 -6.84 -8.54 9.84
C LEU A 258 -6.51 -7.05 9.61
N VAL A 259 -5.31 -6.79 9.10
CA VAL A 259 -4.91 -5.45 8.60
C VAL A 259 -5.09 -5.34 7.09
N TYR A 260 -5.16 -6.47 6.39
CA TYR A 260 -5.43 -6.52 4.97
C TYR A 260 -6.16 -7.81 4.59
N ASN A 261 -7.20 -7.70 3.76
CA ASN A 261 -7.98 -8.82 3.26
C ASN A 261 -8.52 -8.48 1.87
N LYS A 262 -7.86 -8.97 0.81
CA LYS A 262 -8.26 -8.68 -0.57
C LYS A 262 -8.37 -9.96 -1.39
N THR A 263 -9.44 -10.04 -2.16
CA THR A 263 -9.71 -11.13 -3.10
C THR A 263 -9.47 -10.71 -4.54
N GLY A 264 -9.23 -11.66 -5.42
CA GLY A 264 -9.18 -11.41 -6.87
C GLY A 264 -7.94 -10.68 -7.36
N LEU A 265 -6.80 -10.78 -6.66
CA LEU A 265 -5.51 -10.26 -7.16
C LEU A 265 -5.11 -11.03 -8.41
N SER A 266 -4.80 -10.34 -9.51
CA SER A 266 -4.43 -10.97 -10.79
C SER A 266 -2.94 -11.32 -10.89
N GLN A 267 -2.11 -10.72 -10.04
CA GLN A 267 -0.67 -10.96 -10.00
C GLN A 267 -0.28 -11.74 -8.75
N ALA A 268 0.80 -12.52 -8.86
CA ALA A 268 1.37 -13.28 -7.76
C ALA A 268 2.25 -12.41 -6.82
N SER A 269 1.83 -11.17 -6.64
CA SER A 269 2.50 -10.17 -5.84
C SER A 269 1.50 -9.15 -5.32
N PHE A 270 1.87 -8.50 -4.22
CA PHE A 270 1.16 -7.38 -3.65
C PHE A 270 2.15 -6.38 -3.06
N THR A 271 2.04 -5.13 -3.51
CA THR A 271 2.74 -3.99 -2.92
C THR A 271 1.70 -3.13 -2.19
N PRO A 272 1.92 -2.80 -0.91
CA PRO A 272 0.95 -2.00 -0.18
C PRO A 272 0.92 -0.56 -0.72
N SER A 273 -0.27 0.05 -0.75
CA SER A 273 -0.45 1.45 -1.17
C SER A 273 -0.01 2.47 -0.11
N SER A 274 0.19 2.00 1.12
CA SER A 274 0.63 2.77 2.27
C SER A 274 1.63 1.92 3.04
N GLN A 275 2.64 2.53 3.66
CA GLN A 275 3.65 1.79 4.40
C GLN A 275 3.03 0.98 5.54
N TRP A 276 3.54 -0.23 5.73
CA TRP A 276 3.30 -1.04 6.92
C TRP A 276 3.80 -0.30 8.16
N THR A 277 3.08 -0.43 9.28
CA THR A 277 3.59 0.05 10.57
C THR A 277 4.93 -0.59 10.86
N THR A 278 5.90 0.22 11.26
CA THR A 278 7.26 -0.15 11.59
C THR A 278 7.33 -0.87 12.94
N ASN A 279 8.43 -1.58 13.18
CA ASN A 279 8.64 -2.47 14.33
C ASN A 279 7.47 -3.43 14.66
N THR A 280 6.73 -3.88 13.64
CA THR A 280 5.49 -4.64 13.79
C THR A 280 5.61 -6.01 13.14
N THR A 281 5.18 -7.06 13.85
CA THR A 281 5.10 -8.42 13.31
C THR A 281 3.78 -8.61 12.55
N TYR A 282 3.88 -9.04 11.31
CA TYR A 282 2.74 -9.38 10.46
C TYR A 282 2.74 -10.87 10.13
N TYR A 283 1.54 -11.45 10.13
CA TYR A 283 1.26 -12.80 9.65
C TYR A 283 0.51 -12.71 8.34
N TRP A 284 0.89 -13.49 7.34
CA TRP A 284 0.25 -13.44 6.04
C TRP A 284 0.14 -14.81 5.38
N ARG A 285 -0.91 -14.95 4.57
CA ARG A 285 -1.22 -16.16 3.82
C ARG A 285 -1.96 -15.82 2.54
N VAL A 286 -1.80 -16.67 1.54
CA VAL A 286 -2.42 -16.52 0.22
C VAL A 286 -3.10 -17.82 -0.18
N ARG A 287 -4.25 -17.74 -0.85
CA ARG A 287 -4.84 -18.87 -1.59
C ARG A 287 -5.12 -18.48 -3.03
N ALA A 288 -5.00 -19.44 -3.94
CA ALA A 288 -5.36 -19.25 -5.33
C ALA A 288 -6.83 -19.59 -5.58
N VAL A 289 -7.42 -18.95 -6.58
CA VAL A 289 -8.81 -19.12 -7.03
C VAL A 289 -8.81 -19.26 -8.54
N ASN A 290 -9.53 -20.25 -9.06
CA ASN A 290 -9.73 -20.46 -10.49
C ASN A 290 -11.21 -20.76 -10.79
N ALA A 291 -11.53 -21.04 -12.05
CA ALA A 291 -12.91 -21.37 -12.48
C ALA A 291 -13.50 -22.61 -11.80
N CYS A 292 -12.66 -23.49 -11.25
CA CYS A 292 -13.07 -24.74 -10.61
C CYS A 292 -13.32 -24.59 -9.11
N GLY A 293 -12.88 -23.47 -8.53
CA GLY A 293 -13.12 -23.14 -7.14
C GLY A 293 -11.94 -22.45 -6.46
N THR A 294 -12.01 -22.44 -5.14
CA THR A 294 -11.05 -21.79 -4.27
C THR A 294 -10.14 -22.84 -3.64
N GLY A 295 -8.83 -22.64 -3.75
CA GLY A 295 -7.83 -23.48 -3.11
C GLY A 295 -7.74 -23.24 -1.60
N THR A 296 -6.93 -24.05 -0.92
CA THR A 296 -6.61 -23.82 0.50
C THR A 296 -5.60 -22.69 0.66
N TYR A 297 -5.59 -22.05 1.82
CA TYR A 297 -4.52 -21.12 2.17
C TYR A 297 -3.16 -21.81 2.21
N SER A 298 -2.13 -21.05 1.84
CA SER A 298 -0.72 -21.39 2.04
C SER A 298 -0.43 -21.67 3.52
N THR A 299 0.74 -22.27 3.78
CA THR A 299 1.34 -22.14 5.12
C THR A 299 1.48 -20.66 5.47
N THR A 300 1.24 -20.33 6.74
CA THR A 300 1.34 -18.94 7.20
C THR A 300 2.79 -18.56 7.31
N TYR A 301 3.18 -17.45 6.69
CA TYR A 301 4.47 -16.82 6.93
C TYR A 301 4.29 -15.65 7.88
N GLN A 302 5.33 -15.36 8.65
CA GLN A 302 5.44 -14.14 9.43
C GLN A 302 6.67 -13.34 9.02
N PHE A 303 6.62 -12.02 9.20
CA PHE A 303 7.78 -11.15 9.11
C PHE A 303 7.62 -9.97 10.06
N LYS A 304 8.73 -9.31 10.37
CA LYS A 304 8.78 -8.12 11.20
C LYS A 304 9.35 -6.94 10.44
N THR A 305 8.63 -5.82 10.44
CA THR A 305 9.08 -4.59 9.79
C THR A 305 10.28 -3.96 10.51
N GLU A 306 11.02 -3.14 9.77
CA GLU A 306 12.14 -2.36 10.30
C GLU A 306 11.73 -1.43 11.44
N LEU A 307 12.67 -1.19 12.36
CA LEU A 307 12.54 -0.18 13.40
C LEU A 307 12.78 1.19 12.77
N ALA A 308 11.76 2.04 12.68
CA ALA A 308 11.94 3.38 12.14
C ALA A 308 12.65 4.29 13.14
N ALA A 309 13.17 5.41 12.64
CA ALA A 309 13.73 6.45 13.47
C ALA A 309 12.69 6.93 14.50
N GLY A 310 13.05 6.84 15.77
CA GLY A 310 12.20 7.30 16.87
C GLY A 310 11.09 6.33 17.29
N ASP A 311 11.09 5.10 16.77
CA ASP A 311 10.24 4.03 17.30
C ASP A 311 10.89 3.38 18.52
N CYS A 312 10.05 2.85 19.41
CA CYS A 312 10.53 2.16 20.60
C CYS A 312 11.10 0.78 20.27
N PRO A 313 12.30 0.43 20.81
CA PRO A 313 12.91 -0.89 20.63
C PRO A 313 12.05 -2.04 21.16
N ASP A 314 12.43 -3.25 20.79
CA ASP A 314 11.76 -4.47 21.26
C ASP A 314 11.81 -4.60 22.78
N GLY A 315 10.69 -5.03 23.36
CA GLY A 315 10.54 -5.13 24.80
C GLY A 315 10.28 -3.79 25.49
N THR A 316 10.07 -2.70 24.73
CA THR A 316 9.68 -1.40 25.26
C THR A 316 8.36 -0.91 24.66
N GLN A 317 7.72 0.05 25.32
CA GLN A 317 6.50 0.71 24.88
C GLN A 317 6.67 2.23 24.92
N ALA A 318 5.98 2.90 23.99
CA ALA A 318 5.95 4.35 23.92
C ALA A 318 4.99 4.94 24.98
N THR A 319 5.52 5.80 25.84
CA THR A 319 4.75 6.62 26.79
C THR A 319 4.84 8.09 26.36
N SER A 320 3.70 8.70 26.02
CA SER A 320 3.65 10.11 25.63
C SER A 320 3.77 11.01 26.87
N LEU A 321 4.80 11.87 26.92
CA LEU A 321 4.97 12.86 27.98
C LEU A 321 4.20 14.14 27.69
N TYR A 322 4.17 14.54 26.42
CA TYR A 322 3.49 15.73 25.95
C TYR A 322 3.20 15.62 24.46
N ALA A 323 2.02 16.05 24.02
CA ALA A 323 1.68 16.16 22.62
C ALA A 323 0.74 17.35 22.37
N THR A 324 0.85 17.97 21.19
CA THR A 324 -0.11 18.95 20.70
C THR A 324 -0.14 18.96 19.16
N ASP A 325 -1.35 19.03 18.62
CA ASP A 325 -1.69 19.31 17.22
C ASP A 325 -1.99 20.81 17.00
N PHE A 326 -1.59 21.65 17.97
CA PHE A 326 -1.86 23.08 18.04
C PHE A 326 -3.35 23.50 17.95
N THR A 327 -4.30 22.59 18.15
CA THR A 327 -5.70 22.96 18.41
C THR A 327 -5.82 23.83 19.67
N SER A 328 -4.92 23.61 20.62
CA SER A 328 -4.66 24.46 21.79
C SER A 328 -3.20 24.91 21.83
N THR A 329 -2.98 26.18 22.15
CA THR A 329 -1.64 26.79 22.29
C THR A 329 -1.29 27.03 23.76
N THR A 330 -2.01 26.36 24.67
CA THR A 330 -1.83 26.56 26.11
C THR A 330 -0.41 26.18 26.53
N GLY A 331 0.26 27.07 27.28
CA GLY A 331 1.63 26.85 27.76
C GLY A 331 2.72 27.18 26.74
N TRP A 332 2.38 27.36 25.47
CA TRP A 332 3.30 27.87 24.46
C TRP A 332 3.37 29.39 24.50
N VAL A 333 4.57 29.93 24.39
CA VAL A 333 4.81 31.37 24.35
C VAL A 333 5.73 31.71 23.20
N HIS A 334 5.55 32.87 22.59
CA HIS A 334 6.45 33.36 21.55
C HIS A 334 6.97 34.75 21.88
N THR A 335 8.18 35.05 21.40
CA THR A 335 8.90 36.29 21.68
C THR A 335 9.95 36.57 20.60
N GLY A 336 10.52 37.77 20.62
CA GLY A 336 11.70 38.11 19.85
C GLY A 336 11.59 39.43 19.10
N THR A 337 12.51 39.66 18.18
CA THR A 337 12.54 40.86 17.33
C THR A 337 11.75 40.59 16.06
N ASN A 338 10.81 41.48 15.71
CA ASN A 338 9.90 41.31 14.56
C ASN A 338 9.12 39.98 14.59
N ASP A 339 8.75 39.54 15.79
CA ASP A 339 8.06 38.29 16.04
C ASP A 339 6.66 38.24 15.40
N THR A 340 6.41 37.17 14.65
CA THR A 340 5.15 36.92 13.94
C THR A 340 4.57 35.53 14.20
N TRP A 341 5.15 34.79 15.14
CA TRP A 341 4.65 33.47 15.52
C TRP A 341 3.15 33.56 15.88
N THR A 342 2.32 32.76 15.22
CA THR A 342 0.88 32.69 15.46
C THR A 342 0.32 31.32 15.06
N ARG A 343 -0.82 30.94 15.63
CA ARG A 343 -1.57 29.79 15.13
C ARG A 343 -2.13 30.10 13.73
N SER A 344 -2.01 29.16 12.81
CA SER A 344 -2.43 29.29 11.41
C SER A 344 -3.32 28.13 10.98
N ALA A 345 -4.28 28.42 10.10
CA ALA A 345 -5.11 27.42 9.41
C ALA A 345 -4.77 27.35 7.91
N SER A 346 -3.76 28.10 7.45
CA SER A 346 -3.40 28.19 6.03
C SER A 346 -2.71 26.91 5.53
N ARG A 347 -1.92 26.28 6.40
CA ARG A 347 -1.25 24.99 6.19
C ARG A 347 -1.25 24.22 7.51
N TYR A 348 -1.42 22.91 7.45
CA TYR A 348 -1.34 22.02 8.61
C TYR A 348 -1.01 20.60 8.13
N ALA A 349 -0.29 19.84 8.95
CA ALA A 349 0.05 18.44 8.67
C ALA A 349 -1.10 17.53 9.11
N SER A 350 -1.67 17.81 10.29
CA SER A 350 -2.93 17.22 10.75
C SER A 350 -4.02 18.30 10.87
N PRO A 351 -5.29 18.01 10.52
CA PRO A 351 -6.34 19.02 10.58
C PRO A 351 -6.57 19.52 12.03
N SER A 352 -6.71 20.82 12.30
CA SER A 352 -6.92 21.96 11.36
C SER A 352 -5.96 23.14 11.55
N TYR A 353 -4.97 23.05 12.45
CA TYR A 353 -4.11 24.18 12.79
C TYR A 353 -2.66 23.76 12.93
N SER A 354 -1.74 24.67 12.61
CA SER A 354 -0.33 24.58 12.94
C SER A 354 0.14 25.90 13.57
N PHE A 355 1.40 25.98 14.03
CA PHE A 355 2.02 27.24 14.47
C PHE A 355 2.99 27.76 13.41
N TYR A 356 2.99 29.07 13.15
CA TYR A 356 3.62 29.65 11.98
C TYR A 356 4.35 30.96 12.27
N SER A 357 5.56 31.13 11.74
CA SER A 357 6.28 32.41 11.65
C SER A 357 6.58 32.81 10.20
N VAL A 358 6.46 34.11 9.91
CA VAL A 358 6.77 34.71 8.61
C VAL A 358 8.28 34.86 8.45
N ASP A 359 8.82 34.51 7.28
CA ASP A 359 10.18 34.91 6.90
C ASP A 359 10.22 36.39 6.49
N LYS A 360 10.97 37.20 7.22
CA LYS A 360 10.83 38.66 7.19
C LYS A 360 11.84 39.27 6.23
N ASN A 361 11.36 40.15 5.37
CA ASN A 361 12.21 41.13 4.67
C ASN A 361 12.66 42.26 5.63
N ALA A 362 13.29 41.88 6.75
CA ALA A 362 13.83 42.72 7.82
C ALA A 362 14.49 41.82 8.88
N ILE A 363 15.59 42.30 9.47
CA ILE A 363 16.31 41.56 10.51
C ILE A 363 15.34 41.13 11.61
N SER A 364 15.22 39.81 11.81
CA SER A 364 14.30 39.22 12.78
C SER A 364 14.94 38.06 13.52
N LEU A 365 14.51 37.86 14.77
CA LEU A 365 14.77 36.64 15.53
C LEU A 365 13.50 36.33 16.28
N GLN A 366 12.77 35.33 15.80
CA GLN A 366 11.42 34.99 16.24
C GLN A 366 11.46 33.63 16.91
N GLN A 367 10.92 33.51 18.11
CA GLN A 367 11.11 32.34 18.95
C GLN A 367 9.80 31.84 19.51
N LEU A 368 9.43 30.61 19.17
CA LEU A 368 8.33 29.87 19.78
C LEU A 368 8.88 28.90 20.84
N ILE A 369 8.35 28.97 22.05
CA ILE A 369 8.87 28.25 23.22
C ILE A 369 7.78 27.34 23.80
N SER A 370 8.11 26.08 24.01
CA SER A 370 7.24 25.09 24.62
C SER A 370 7.04 25.34 26.13
N PRO A 371 6.00 24.77 26.76
CA PRO A 371 5.97 24.61 28.21
C PRO A 371 7.15 23.75 28.70
N SER A 372 7.38 23.74 30.01
CA SER A 372 8.37 22.82 30.59
C SER A 372 7.81 21.41 30.60
N ILE A 373 8.59 20.44 30.13
CA ILE A 373 8.24 19.03 30.09
C ILE A 373 9.27 18.28 30.93
N SER A 374 8.81 17.49 31.90
CA SER A 374 9.68 16.67 32.75
C SER A 374 9.88 15.30 32.11
N ILE A 375 11.14 14.95 31.83
CA ILE A 375 11.51 13.66 31.26
C ILE A 375 11.93 12.74 32.41
N PRO A 376 11.32 11.55 32.56
CA PRO A 376 11.76 10.58 33.56
C PRO A 376 13.17 10.05 33.25
N GLU A 377 13.80 9.44 34.24
CA GLU A 377 14.99 8.62 33.98
C GLU A 377 14.58 7.40 33.17
N THR A 378 15.26 7.13 32.06
CA THR A 378 14.90 6.04 31.12
C THR A 378 15.92 4.89 31.11
N PHE A 379 16.99 4.98 31.91
CA PHE A 379 18.06 3.97 32.00
C PHE A 379 18.69 3.56 30.65
N GLY A 380 18.70 4.49 29.68
CA GLY A 380 19.24 4.28 28.34
C GLY A 380 18.19 4.01 27.27
N GLU A 381 16.91 3.89 27.65
CA GLU A 381 15.83 3.77 26.67
C GLU A 381 15.56 5.12 25.97
N PRO A 382 15.14 5.09 24.68
CA PRO A 382 15.02 6.31 23.89
C PRO A 382 14.05 7.36 24.44
N VAL A 383 14.45 8.63 24.34
CA VAL A 383 13.57 9.79 24.50
C VAL A 383 13.47 10.49 23.15
N ILE A 384 12.29 10.52 22.55
CA ILE A 384 12.10 10.93 21.17
C ILE A 384 11.17 12.14 21.10
N LEU A 385 11.66 13.21 20.47
CA LEU A 385 10.85 14.34 20.04
C LEU A 385 10.49 14.13 18.56
N LYS A 386 9.20 14.23 18.22
CA LYS A 386 8.71 14.31 16.84
C LYS A 386 7.93 15.60 16.64
N PHE A 387 8.05 16.21 15.48
CA PHE A 387 7.16 17.27 15.02
C PHE A 387 7.15 17.31 13.50
N TRP A 388 6.01 17.68 12.94
CA TRP A 388 5.90 17.96 11.52
C TRP A 388 6.28 19.41 11.26
N HIS A 389 6.98 19.67 10.14
CA HIS A 389 7.22 21.03 9.71
C HIS A 389 7.14 21.21 8.20
N TRP A 390 6.80 22.41 7.78
CA TRP A 390 6.84 22.88 6.39
C TRP A 390 7.60 24.20 6.38
N PHE A 391 8.49 24.43 5.42
CA PHE A 391 9.15 25.73 5.33
C PHE A 391 9.45 26.18 3.90
N ASN A 392 9.40 27.49 3.72
CA ASN A 392 9.90 28.20 2.56
C ASN A 392 10.63 29.46 3.05
N ILE A 393 11.93 29.34 3.25
CA ILE A 393 12.80 30.34 3.89
C ILE A 393 13.93 30.71 2.93
N GLU A 394 14.35 31.97 2.89
CA GLU A 394 15.32 32.47 1.91
C GLU A 394 16.63 31.66 1.86
N ALA A 395 16.89 31.05 0.70
CA ALA A 395 18.13 30.34 0.41
C ALA A 395 18.42 30.29 -1.10
N ASN A 396 19.66 29.96 -1.45
CA ASN A 396 20.03 29.52 -2.79
C ASN A 396 20.64 28.10 -2.73
N SER A 397 21.15 27.59 -3.85
CA SER A 397 21.72 26.24 -3.93
C SER A 397 22.96 25.98 -3.05
N THR A 398 23.58 27.02 -2.50
CA THR A 398 24.84 26.92 -1.73
C THR A 398 24.83 27.67 -0.40
N SER A 399 23.78 28.42 -0.04
CA SER A 399 23.74 29.26 1.15
C SER A 399 22.32 29.47 1.66
N CYS A 400 22.15 29.33 2.97
CA CYS A 400 20.97 29.79 3.70
C CYS A 400 21.18 31.27 4.04
N PHE A 401 20.37 32.18 3.49
CA PHE A 401 20.42 33.59 3.92
C PHE A 401 19.63 33.75 5.22
N ASP A 402 18.46 33.14 5.21
CA ASP A 402 17.59 33.00 6.36
C ASP A 402 17.52 31.55 6.82
N GLY A 403 17.04 31.34 8.05
CA GLY A 403 16.95 29.97 8.54
C GLY A 403 16.25 29.78 9.86
N ALA A 404 15.94 28.52 10.13
CA ALA A 404 15.31 28.05 11.35
C ALA A 404 16.20 27.03 12.07
N ILE A 405 16.17 27.06 13.41
CA ILE A 405 16.88 26.11 14.27
C ILE A 405 15.98 25.62 15.40
N LEU A 406 16.30 24.44 15.94
CA LEU A 406 15.72 23.91 17.16
C LEU A 406 16.72 24.03 18.32
N GLU A 407 16.24 24.49 19.46
CA GLU A 407 17.04 24.66 20.68
C GLU A 407 16.36 24.02 21.88
N ILE A 408 17.16 23.66 22.88
CA ILE A 408 16.71 23.06 24.13
C ILE A 408 17.29 23.80 25.34
N SER A 409 16.51 23.89 26.41
CA SER A 409 16.91 24.44 27.70
C SER A 409 16.61 23.46 28.82
N THR A 410 17.56 23.27 29.73
CA THR A 410 17.43 22.39 30.91
C THR A 410 17.36 23.18 32.23
N ASN A 411 17.30 24.52 32.16
CA ASN A 411 17.27 25.42 33.32
C ASN A 411 16.10 26.41 33.29
N GLY A 412 14.97 25.96 32.74
CA GLY A 412 13.72 26.72 32.70
C GLY A 412 13.65 27.81 31.62
N GLY A 413 14.61 27.84 30.70
CA GLY A 413 14.71 28.84 29.62
C GLY A 413 15.72 29.96 29.85
N GLN A 414 16.59 29.84 30.87
CA GLN A 414 17.62 30.85 31.14
C GLN A 414 18.78 30.79 30.13
N THR A 415 19.20 29.59 29.75
CA THR A 415 20.17 29.36 28.67
C THR A 415 19.63 28.33 27.68
N TRP A 416 20.07 28.44 26.43
CA TRP A 416 19.62 27.62 25.33
C TRP A 416 20.81 27.06 24.55
N SER A 417 20.71 25.80 24.17
CA SER A 417 21.67 25.12 23.32
C SER A 417 20.95 24.67 22.05
N GLN A 418 21.55 24.91 20.90
CA GLN A 418 21.02 24.35 19.65
C GLN A 418 21.09 22.82 19.68
N ILE A 419 20.02 22.16 19.26
CA ILE A 419 20.02 20.73 18.97
C ILE A 419 20.95 20.50 17.76
N PRO A 420 22.06 19.76 17.92
CA PRO A 420 22.99 19.53 16.82
C PRO A 420 22.36 18.60 15.78
N ASP A 421 22.82 18.74 14.54
CA ASP A 421 22.36 17.95 13.39
C ASP A 421 22.47 16.43 13.63
N SER A 422 23.45 15.99 14.41
CA SER A 422 23.66 14.58 14.75
C SER A 422 22.54 13.94 15.59
N LEU A 423 21.68 14.76 16.22
CA LEU A 423 20.50 14.28 16.96
C LEU A 423 19.23 14.33 16.11
N LEU A 424 19.25 14.96 14.93
CA LEU A 424 18.15 14.97 13.97
C LEU A 424 18.20 13.67 13.16
N MET A 425 17.46 12.65 13.59
CA MET A 425 17.39 11.34 12.93
C MET A 425 16.71 11.43 11.55
N THR A 426 15.78 12.37 11.41
CA THR A 426 15.18 12.77 10.13
C THR A 426 15.16 14.30 10.02
N SER A 427 15.01 14.81 8.79
CA SER A 427 14.98 16.24 8.50
C SER A 427 16.19 17.01 9.09
N GLY A 428 17.41 16.60 8.73
CA GLY A 428 18.62 17.34 9.07
C GLY A 428 18.65 18.78 8.52
N TYR A 429 19.46 19.63 9.14
CA TYR A 429 19.67 21.02 8.72
C TYR A 429 20.25 21.07 7.31
N LYS A 430 19.77 22.02 6.49
CA LYS A 430 20.10 22.09 5.06
C LYS A 430 21.43 22.81 4.79
N GLY A 431 21.85 23.73 5.67
CA GLY A 431 23.06 24.51 5.44
C GLY A 431 23.46 25.37 6.63
N THR A 432 24.51 26.16 6.45
CA THR A 432 24.92 27.19 7.44
C THR A 432 24.19 28.48 7.11
N ILE A 433 23.52 29.07 8.11
CA ILE A 433 22.86 30.39 8.01
C ILE A 433 23.93 31.46 7.85
N SER A 434 23.75 32.32 6.87
CA SER A 434 24.70 33.39 6.54
C SER A 434 24.76 34.40 7.68
N SER A 435 25.95 34.92 7.94
CA SER A 435 26.14 36.11 8.79
C SER A 435 26.09 37.41 8.00
N SER A 436 25.97 37.32 6.67
CA SER A 436 25.77 38.49 5.83
C SER A 436 24.41 39.11 6.10
N TYR A 437 24.30 40.42 5.87
CA TYR A 437 23.04 41.20 6.02
C TYR A 437 22.38 41.16 7.41
N GLY A 438 23.07 40.64 8.43
CA GLY A 438 22.71 40.81 9.83
C GLY A 438 21.77 39.76 10.41
N ASN A 439 21.63 38.58 9.79
CA ASN A 439 20.83 37.50 10.35
C ASN A 439 21.33 37.13 11.77
N PRO A 440 20.49 37.22 12.82
CA PRO A 440 20.90 36.94 14.20
C PRO A 440 21.32 35.49 14.46
N LEU A 441 20.94 34.55 13.59
CA LEU A 441 21.33 33.14 13.66
C LEU A 441 22.58 32.82 12.83
N GLY A 442 23.20 33.82 12.20
CA GLY A 442 24.35 33.66 11.32
C GLY A 442 25.48 32.83 11.93
N GLY A 443 25.97 31.85 11.17
CA GLY A 443 26.98 30.88 11.59
C GLY A 443 26.41 29.54 12.09
N SER A 444 25.12 29.49 12.45
CA SER A 444 24.45 28.26 12.89
C SER A 444 24.12 27.36 11.70
N LYS A 445 24.09 26.04 11.90
CA LYS A 445 23.43 25.13 10.94
C LYS A 445 21.92 25.28 11.08
N GLY A 446 21.16 25.31 10.00
CA GLY A 446 19.72 25.50 10.06
C GLY A 446 18.94 24.95 8.87
N TRP A 447 17.63 24.88 9.03
CA TRP A 447 16.69 24.64 7.93
C TRP A 447 16.51 25.93 7.14
N CYS A 448 16.54 25.82 5.81
CA CYS A 448 16.37 26.94 4.88
C CYS A 448 15.95 26.38 3.51
N GLY A 449 15.53 27.25 2.59
CA GLY A 449 15.01 26.83 1.28
C GLY A 449 13.57 26.34 1.37
N TYR A 450 13.18 25.47 0.45
CA TYR A 450 11.83 24.90 0.38
C TYR A 450 11.81 23.44 0.84
N GLN A 451 10.86 23.10 1.69
CA GLN A 451 10.55 21.75 2.14
C GLN A 451 9.03 21.65 2.34
N ASP A 452 8.39 20.74 1.60
CA ASP A 452 7.01 20.36 1.90
C ASP A 452 6.95 19.58 3.22
N TRP A 453 5.76 19.35 3.77
CA TRP A 453 5.57 18.72 5.08
C TRP A 453 6.44 17.47 5.25
N SER A 454 7.28 17.50 6.27
CA SER A 454 8.12 16.38 6.68
C SER A 454 8.17 16.26 8.18
N GLU A 455 8.27 15.04 8.70
CA GLU A 455 8.47 14.79 10.12
C GLU A 455 9.95 14.90 10.48
N ALA A 456 10.25 15.72 11.47
CA ALA A 456 11.55 15.76 12.14
C ALA A 456 11.50 14.88 13.39
N VAL A 457 12.37 13.88 13.44
CA VAL A 457 12.56 12.97 14.56
C VAL A 457 13.90 13.30 15.22
N VAL A 458 13.87 13.53 16.53
CA VAL A 458 15.01 14.01 17.30
C VAL A 458 15.26 13.11 18.50
N ASP A 459 16.49 12.61 18.63
CA ASP A 459 16.94 11.84 19.79
C ASP A 459 17.33 12.79 20.93
N LEU A 460 16.55 12.75 22.01
CA LEU A 460 16.76 13.51 23.24
C LEU A 460 17.12 12.62 24.44
N THR A 461 17.57 11.38 24.21
CA THR A 461 17.85 10.39 25.26
C THR A 461 18.85 10.92 26.30
N ALA A 462 19.82 11.74 25.88
CA ALA A 462 20.79 12.37 26.78
C ALA A 462 20.17 13.35 27.81
N TYR A 463 18.90 13.72 27.65
CA TYR A 463 18.16 14.61 28.55
C TYR A 463 17.21 13.87 29.50
N ALA A 464 17.26 12.53 29.55
CA ALA A 464 16.55 11.74 30.56
C ALA A 464 16.84 12.24 31.99
N GLY A 465 15.82 12.19 32.85
CA GLY A 465 15.89 12.70 34.23
C GLY A 465 15.83 14.23 34.38
N GLN A 466 15.74 15.00 33.30
CA GLN A 466 15.74 16.47 33.33
C GLN A 466 14.37 17.07 32.99
N SER A 467 14.16 18.32 33.40
CA SER A 467 13.02 19.13 32.95
C SER A 467 13.48 20.06 31.83
N VAL A 468 12.92 19.90 30.63
CA VAL A 468 13.33 20.62 29.42
C VAL A 468 12.28 21.61 28.93
N LYS A 469 12.73 22.60 28.16
CA LYS A 469 11.90 23.39 27.25
C LYS A 469 12.54 23.36 25.87
N LEU A 470 11.71 23.36 24.83
CA LEU A 470 12.12 23.39 23.44
C LEU A 470 11.79 24.77 22.86
N ARG A 471 12.64 25.26 21.96
CA ARG A 471 12.47 26.54 21.28
C ARG A 471 12.73 26.41 19.78
N PHE A 472 11.75 26.83 19.00
CA PHE A 472 11.80 26.93 17.56
C PHE A 472 12.15 28.38 17.20
N SER A 473 13.36 28.60 16.70
CA SER A 473 13.90 29.93 16.41
C SER A 473 14.04 30.13 14.91
N GLN A 474 13.38 31.14 14.34
CA GLN A 474 13.56 31.58 12.95
C GLN A 474 14.26 32.94 12.93
N GLY A 475 15.34 33.04 12.14
CA GLY A 475 16.10 34.26 11.95
C GLY A 475 16.03 34.70 10.49
N SER A 476 15.75 35.99 10.27
CA SER A 476 15.80 36.60 8.95
C SER A 476 16.84 37.73 8.90
N ASP A 477 17.41 37.96 7.73
CA ASP A 477 18.35 39.03 7.43
C ASP A 477 17.63 40.33 7.04
N ALA A 478 18.36 41.37 6.62
CA ALA A 478 17.78 42.68 6.31
C ALA A 478 17.00 42.76 4.98
N SER A 479 16.94 41.69 4.19
CA SER A 479 16.40 41.63 2.84
C SER A 479 15.47 40.40 2.65
N LEU A 480 14.76 40.37 1.51
CA LEU A 480 13.94 39.28 0.95
C LEU A 480 13.39 38.24 1.96
N GLY A 481 12.13 38.41 2.35
CA GLY A 481 11.40 37.38 3.11
C GLY A 481 10.52 36.51 2.22
N LEU A 482 10.46 35.22 2.50
CA LEU A 482 9.54 34.25 1.87
C LEU A 482 8.32 33.94 2.76
N GLU A 483 7.69 32.78 2.58
CA GLU A 483 6.51 32.43 3.36
C GLU A 483 6.89 32.15 4.82
N GLY A 484 8.01 31.49 5.11
CA GLY A 484 8.45 31.18 6.46
C GLY A 484 8.23 29.72 6.86
N TRP A 485 7.93 29.50 8.14
CA TRP A 485 8.03 28.19 8.78
C TRP A 485 6.78 27.85 9.56
N TYR A 486 6.27 26.64 9.32
CA TYR A 486 5.17 26.04 10.04
C TYR A 486 5.68 24.83 10.82
N VAL A 487 5.19 24.69 12.06
CA VAL A 487 5.45 23.56 12.96
C VAL A 487 4.10 23.00 13.41
N ASP A 488 3.97 21.69 13.37
CA ASP A 488 2.75 20.97 13.69
C ASP A 488 3.03 19.63 14.39
N ASP A 489 2.00 19.00 14.95
CA ASP A 489 2.05 17.64 15.53
C ASP A 489 3.26 17.39 16.45
N PHE A 490 3.51 18.32 17.36
CA PHE A 490 4.60 18.21 18.33
C PHE A 490 4.30 17.09 19.33
N SER A 491 5.24 16.16 19.51
CA SER A 491 5.16 15.12 20.54
C SER A 491 6.53 14.82 21.15
N LEU A 492 6.54 14.63 22.47
CA LEU A 492 7.69 14.11 23.21
C LEU A 492 7.27 12.81 23.88
N THR A 493 7.96 11.73 23.53
CA THR A 493 7.66 10.36 23.92
C THR A 493 8.90 9.72 24.52
N VAL A 494 8.72 8.87 25.52
CA VAL A 494 9.78 8.01 26.06
C VAL A 494 9.46 6.56 25.77
N CYS A 495 10.50 5.77 25.58
CA CYS A 495 10.38 4.33 25.58
C CYS A 495 10.62 3.83 26.99
N GLU A 496 9.69 3.05 27.51
CA GLU A 496 9.79 2.41 28.82
C GLU A 496 9.76 0.91 28.61
N ALA A 497 10.54 0.16 29.39
CA ALA A 497 10.47 -1.29 29.37
C ALA A 497 9.01 -1.73 29.53
N LYS A 498 8.52 -2.56 28.60
CA LYS A 498 7.22 -3.19 28.76
C LYS A 498 7.25 -3.96 30.07
N PRO A 499 6.24 -3.80 30.94
CA PRO A 499 6.20 -4.61 32.13
C PRO A 499 6.06 -6.10 31.72
N ASP A 500 7.04 -6.91 32.13
CA ASP A 500 7.09 -8.34 31.84
C ASP A 500 6.29 -9.11 32.89
N TYR A 501 5.26 -9.82 32.44
CA TYR A 501 4.30 -10.56 33.27
C TYR A 501 4.26 -12.06 32.97
N ARG A 502 5.24 -12.59 32.22
CA ARG A 502 5.19 -13.98 31.69
C ARG A 502 4.95 -15.03 32.78
N PRO A 503 3.85 -15.80 32.73
CA PRO A 503 3.74 -17.02 33.52
C PRO A 503 4.70 -18.07 32.94
N TYR A 504 5.22 -18.93 33.81
CA TYR A 504 5.91 -20.16 33.43
C TYR A 504 5.34 -21.31 34.21
N ILE A 505 4.70 -22.26 33.53
CA ILE A 505 4.19 -23.47 34.14
C ILE A 505 5.05 -24.67 33.74
N SER A 506 5.47 -25.44 34.75
CA SER A 506 6.27 -26.64 34.54
C SER A 506 5.67 -27.83 35.27
N THR A 507 5.91 -29.02 34.73
CA THR A 507 5.51 -30.27 35.36
C THR A 507 6.64 -30.72 36.28
N SER A 508 6.37 -30.80 37.59
CA SER A 508 7.40 -31.24 38.54
C SER A 508 7.46 -32.76 38.67
N ASN A 509 6.35 -33.49 38.43
CA ASN A 509 6.31 -34.95 38.23
C ASN A 509 4.89 -35.38 37.78
N VAL A 510 4.76 -36.04 36.62
CA VAL A 510 3.55 -36.82 36.31
C VAL A 510 3.97 -38.19 35.80
N THR A 511 3.60 -39.24 36.55
CA THR A 511 3.07 -40.56 36.12
C THR A 511 3.53 -41.67 37.07
N ILE A 512 2.57 -42.34 37.72
CA ILE A 512 2.58 -43.81 37.87
C ILE A 512 1.14 -44.26 37.65
N GLY A 513 0.92 -45.25 36.78
CA GLY A 513 -0.41 -45.72 36.38
C GLY A 513 -1.34 -45.98 37.56
N GLN A 514 -2.58 -45.52 37.42
CA GLN A 514 -3.59 -45.57 38.47
C GLN A 514 -4.74 -46.47 38.04
N ALA A 515 -5.31 -47.19 39.00
CA ALA A 515 -6.41 -48.09 38.72
C ALA A 515 -7.75 -47.35 38.62
N PRO A 516 -8.72 -47.89 37.86
CA PRO A 516 -10.09 -47.40 37.86
C PRO A 516 -10.64 -47.19 39.28
N GLY A 517 -11.35 -46.08 39.49
CA GLY A 517 -11.94 -45.72 40.79
C GLY A 517 -10.98 -45.09 41.79
N GLN A 518 -9.76 -44.73 41.39
CA GLN A 518 -8.82 -43.94 42.20
C GLN A 518 -8.84 -42.47 41.80
N GLU A 519 -8.51 -41.61 42.75
CA GLU A 519 -8.30 -40.18 42.56
C GLU A 519 -6.81 -39.89 42.30
N VAL A 520 -6.50 -39.06 41.31
CA VAL A 520 -5.14 -38.66 40.96
C VAL A 520 -4.96 -37.18 41.24
N VAL A 521 -3.88 -36.83 41.95
CA VAL A 521 -3.48 -35.43 42.14
C VAL A 521 -2.27 -35.13 41.27
N VAL A 522 -2.46 -34.20 40.34
CA VAL A 522 -1.41 -33.63 39.49
C VAL A 522 -0.91 -32.36 40.13
N ARG A 523 0.41 -32.23 40.26
CA ARG A 523 1.08 -31.04 40.82
C ARG A 523 1.93 -30.38 39.75
N LEU A 524 1.69 -29.09 39.55
CA LEU A 524 2.40 -28.25 38.60
C LEU A 524 3.04 -27.08 39.32
N GLU A 525 4.21 -26.65 38.88
CA GLU A 525 4.86 -25.46 39.41
C GLU A 525 4.56 -24.28 38.50
N LEU A 526 3.86 -23.28 39.02
CA LEU A 526 3.63 -22.00 38.36
C LEU A 526 4.60 -20.98 38.93
N THR A 527 5.41 -20.38 38.07
CA THR A 527 6.34 -19.31 38.40
C THR A 527 5.95 -18.02 37.69
N ASN A 528 6.01 -16.89 38.39
CA ASN A 528 6.07 -15.59 37.72
C ASN A 528 7.47 -15.42 37.12
N ALA A 529 7.61 -15.72 35.83
CA ALA A 529 8.86 -15.55 35.09
C ALA A 529 9.06 -14.12 34.57
N GLY A 530 8.10 -13.24 34.83
CA GLY A 530 8.15 -11.82 34.55
C GLY A 530 8.97 -11.03 35.57
N LEU A 531 9.06 -9.72 35.32
CA LEU A 531 9.79 -8.76 36.16
C LEU A 531 8.84 -7.92 37.05
N ASN A 532 7.53 -8.05 36.88
CA ASN A 532 6.51 -7.32 37.64
C ASN A 532 5.60 -8.25 38.44
N PRO A 533 5.11 -7.82 39.61
CA PRO A 533 4.08 -8.56 40.34
C PRO A 533 2.82 -8.72 39.50
N ASP A 534 2.17 -9.88 39.59
CA ASP A 534 0.99 -10.18 38.77
C ASP A 534 0.03 -11.18 39.43
N GLY A 535 -1.21 -11.14 38.95
CA GLY A 535 -2.22 -12.17 39.17
C GLY A 535 -2.34 -13.05 37.92
N TYR A 536 -2.43 -14.36 38.11
CA TYR A 536 -2.59 -15.34 37.04
C TYR A 536 -3.93 -16.04 37.13
N SER A 537 -4.73 -15.95 36.07
CA SER A 537 -5.96 -16.72 35.90
C SER A 537 -5.66 -18.11 35.37
N LEU A 538 -6.29 -19.14 35.92
CA LEU A 538 -6.12 -20.54 35.57
C LEU A 538 -7.41 -21.07 34.93
N ASP A 539 -7.31 -21.61 33.71
CA ASP A 539 -8.42 -22.27 33.01
C ASP A 539 -8.05 -23.73 32.71
N LEU A 540 -8.87 -24.66 33.20
CA LEU A 540 -8.62 -26.11 33.10
C LEU A 540 -9.71 -26.76 32.26
N THR A 541 -9.29 -27.48 31.23
CA THR A 541 -10.15 -28.33 30.42
C THR A 541 -9.75 -29.80 30.53
N SER A 542 -10.76 -30.68 30.47
CA SER A 542 -10.62 -32.13 30.59
C SER A 542 -11.51 -32.81 29.54
N SER A 543 -11.12 -34.01 29.08
CA SER A 543 -11.68 -34.65 27.88
C SER A 543 -12.72 -35.74 28.15
N LEU A 544 -12.43 -36.65 29.07
CA LEU A 544 -13.17 -37.90 29.33
C LEU A 544 -13.50 -38.05 30.81
N TRP A 545 -12.58 -37.67 31.70
CA TRP A 545 -12.73 -37.79 33.14
C TRP A 545 -12.99 -36.44 33.81
N VAL A 546 -13.59 -36.48 35.00
CA VAL A 546 -13.87 -35.27 35.78
C VAL A 546 -12.58 -34.81 36.44
N ALA A 547 -12.06 -33.68 35.97
CA ALA A 547 -10.96 -32.96 36.60
C ALA A 547 -11.46 -31.70 37.30
N SER A 548 -10.83 -31.35 38.42
CA SER A 548 -11.14 -30.14 39.18
C SER A 548 -9.86 -29.54 39.75
N MET A 549 -9.79 -28.21 39.76
CA MET A 549 -8.68 -27.50 40.37
C MET A 549 -8.90 -27.40 41.88
N LEU A 550 -7.89 -27.79 42.67
CA LEU A 550 -7.91 -27.61 44.14
C LEU A 550 -7.36 -26.25 44.55
N THR A 551 -6.52 -25.66 43.69
CA THR A 551 -6.04 -24.29 43.83
C THR A 551 -7.09 -23.28 43.37
N ARG A 552 -6.95 -22.04 43.83
CA ARG A 552 -7.80 -20.93 43.37
C ARG A 552 -7.56 -20.66 41.89
N ASP A 553 -8.61 -20.29 41.18
CA ASP A 553 -8.56 -19.94 39.77
C ASP A 553 -7.75 -18.66 39.49
N VAL A 554 -7.38 -17.90 40.54
CA VAL A 554 -6.50 -16.73 40.47
C VAL A 554 -5.40 -16.82 41.53
N ILE A 555 -4.15 -16.61 41.11
CA ILE A 555 -2.96 -16.66 41.96
C ILE A 555 -2.11 -15.38 41.77
N GLU A 556 -1.85 -14.67 42.86
CA GLU A 556 -0.94 -13.51 42.88
C GLU A 556 0.49 -13.96 43.20
N LEU A 557 1.47 -13.54 42.39
CA LEU A 557 2.89 -13.89 42.54
C LEU A 557 3.79 -12.66 42.33
N GLN A 558 4.81 -12.52 43.17
CA GLN A 558 5.91 -11.58 42.96
C GLN A 558 6.88 -12.11 41.88
N PRO A 559 7.72 -11.25 41.26
CA PRO A 559 8.73 -11.68 40.28
C PRO A 559 9.63 -12.80 40.81
N GLY A 560 9.74 -13.90 40.06
CA GLY A 560 10.51 -15.08 40.43
C GLY A 560 9.89 -15.95 41.52
N GLU A 561 8.71 -15.60 42.05
CA GLU A 561 7.98 -16.42 43.01
C GLU A 561 7.33 -17.63 42.30
N THR A 562 7.38 -18.79 42.96
CA THR A 562 6.81 -20.04 42.47
C THR A 562 5.77 -20.56 43.46
N THR A 563 4.66 -21.08 42.95
CA THR A 563 3.64 -21.81 43.73
C THR A 563 3.28 -23.12 43.05
N VAL A 564 2.56 -23.98 43.78
CA VAL A 564 2.07 -25.26 43.27
C VAL A 564 0.60 -25.14 42.90
N VAL A 565 0.27 -25.50 41.66
CA VAL A 565 -1.09 -25.72 41.16
C VAL A 565 -1.44 -27.19 41.31
N GLU A 566 -2.52 -27.50 42.03
CA GLU A 566 -2.99 -28.87 42.26
C GLU A 566 -4.28 -29.13 41.50
N ILE A 567 -4.28 -30.17 40.67
CA ILE A 567 -5.44 -30.63 39.92
C ILE A 567 -5.78 -32.04 40.39
N THR A 568 -7.04 -32.26 40.72
CA THR A 568 -7.57 -33.57 41.06
C THR A 568 -8.35 -34.14 39.89
N VAL A 569 -8.08 -35.40 39.56
CA VAL A 569 -8.76 -36.14 38.49
C VAL A 569 -9.35 -37.42 39.06
N ASN A 570 -10.66 -37.59 38.90
CA ASN A 570 -11.36 -38.80 39.32
C ASN A 570 -11.41 -39.79 38.17
N ILE A 571 -10.66 -40.90 38.27
CA ILE A 571 -10.72 -41.97 37.28
C ILE A 571 -12.01 -42.77 37.51
N PRO A 572 -12.91 -42.86 36.50
CA PRO A 572 -14.14 -43.63 36.63
C PRO A 572 -13.86 -45.09 37.02
N ALA A 573 -14.73 -45.68 37.85
CA ALA A 573 -14.58 -47.08 38.29
C ALA A 573 -14.74 -48.08 37.14
N ASP A 574 -15.35 -47.66 36.04
CA ASP A 574 -15.58 -48.39 34.79
C ASP A 574 -14.62 -47.98 33.66
N ALA A 575 -13.58 -47.17 33.95
CA ALA A 575 -12.54 -46.82 32.98
C ALA A 575 -11.83 -48.10 32.48
N ASN A 576 -11.66 -48.22 31.16
CA ASN A 576 -10.98 -49.36 30.56
C ASN A 576 -9.47 -49.17 30.61
N PHE A 577 -8.73 -50.29 30.63
CA PHE A 577 -7.28 -50.23 30.49
C PHE A 577 -6.90 -49.56 29.16
N GLY A 578 -6.03 -48.55 29.25
CA GLY A 578 -5.60 -47.78 28.09
C GLY A 578 -6.47 -46.57 27.74
N ASP A 579 -7.56 -46.31 28.47
CA ASP A 579 -8.26 -45.02 28.37
C ASP A 579 -7.30 -43.90 28.83
N VAL A 580 -7.19 -42.84 28.01
CA VAL A 580 -6.30 -41.70 28.24
C VAL A 580 -7.14 -40.44 28.42
N GLU A 581 -6.94 -39.77 29.55
CA GLU A 581 -7.47 -38.43 29.80
C GLU A 581 -6.45 -37.37 29.40
N HIS A 582 -6.91 -36.42 28.59
CA HIS A 582 -6.15 -35.26 28.18
C HIS A 582 -6.60 -34.03 28.98
N LEU A 583 -5.69 -33.49 29.78
CA LEU A 583 -5.87 -32.22 30.46
C LEU A 583 -5.11 -31.12 29.72
N LEU A 584 -5.73 -29.94 29.60
CA LEU A 584 -5.05 -28.72 29.19
C LEU A 584 -5.31 -27.65 30.25
N LEU A 585 -4.24 -27.18 30.87
CA LEU A 585 -4.25 -26.02 31.76
C LEU A 585 -3.65 -24.83 31.03
N THR A 586 -4.42 -23.75 30.93
CA THR A 586 -3.98 -22.46 30.42
C THR A 586 -3.83 -21.48 31.58
N VAL A 587 -2.66 -20.87 31.70
CA VAL A 587 -2.36 -19.82 32.68
C VAL A 587 -2.25 -18.50 31.95
N THR A 588 -3.05 -17.51 32.31
CA THR A 588 -3.09 -16.19 31.65
C THR A 588 -2.80 -15.08 32.64
N SER A 589 -1.87 -14.18 32.30
CA SER A 589 -1.62 -12.95 33.04
C SER A 589 -2.87 -12.07 33.10
N MET A 590 -3.14 -11.48 34.27
CA MET A 590 -4.28 -10.59 34.48
C MET A 590 -3.94 -9.11 34.29
N ASN A 591 -2.67 -8.72 34.47
CA ASN A 591 -2.24 -7.33 34.36
C ASN A 591 -1.37 -7.05 33.12
N ASP A 592 -1.11 -8.04 32.26
CA ASP A 592 -0.41 -7.80 31.00
C ASP A 592 -1.27 -6.94 30.05
N PRO A 593 -0.78 -5.74 29.65
CA PRO A 593 -1.50 -4.86 28.74
C PRO A 593 -1.52 -5.34 27.28
N ASP A 594 -0.69 -6.32 26.90
CA ASP A 594 -0.68 -6.86 25.54
C ASP A 594 -1.97 -7.64 25.23
N THR A 595 -2.39 -7.64 23.96
CA THR A 595 -3.60 -8.36 23.50
C THR A 595 -3.25 -9.36 22.40
N PRO A 596 -3.31 -10.68 22.66
CA PRO A 596 -3.72 -11.31 23.93
C PRO A 596 -2.68 -11.16 25.05
N PRO A 597 -3.09 -11.19 26.33
CA PRO A 597 -2.18 -11.18 27.48
C PRO A 597 -1.20 -12.36 27.45
N ALA A 598 -0.02 -12.22 28.08
CA ALA A 598 0.93 -13.30 28.23
C ALA A 598 0.27 -14.52 28.86
N LYS A 599 0.50 -15.68 28.24
CA LYS A 599 -0.01 -16.95 28.70
C LYS A 599 1.00 -18.07 28.54
N ASP A 600 0.84 -19.11 29.33
CA ASP A 600 1.56 -20.37 29.21
C ASP A 600 0.58 -21.54 29.32
N GLU A 601 0.87 -22.64 28.63
CA GLU A 601 -0.04 -23.78 28.49
C GLU A 601 0.71 -25.09 28.73
N VAL A 602 0.07 -26.00 29.46
CA VAL A 602 0.60 -27.34 29.69
C VAL A 602 -0.47 -28.40 29.42
N SER A 603 -0.10 -29.38 28.59
CA SER A 603 -0.90 -30.56 28.29
C SER A 603 -0.41 -31.77 29.07
N ILE A 604 -1.33 -32.53 29.65
CA ILE A 604 -1.02 -33.67 30.52
C ILE A 604 -1.91 -34.84 30.15
N ASP A 605 -1.29 -35.98 29.88
CA ASP A 605 -1.99 -37.22 29.55
C ASP A 605 -1.94 -38.18 30.74
N LEU A 606 -3.12 -38.62 31.22
CA LEU A 606 -3.26 -39.60 32.29
C LEU A 606 -3.90 -40.88 31.76
N MET A 607 -3.26 -42.03 31.94
CA MET A 607 -3.76 -43.31 31.43
C MET A 607 -4.22 -44.25 32.55
N ALA A 608 -5.37 -44.92 32.36
CA ALA A 608 -5.87 -45.94 33.28
C ALA A 608 -5.06 -47.25 33.20
N ALA A 609 -4.60 -47.76 34.34
CA ALA A 609 -3.73 -48.93 34.46
C ALA A 609 -4.35 -50.09 35.27
N LEU A 610 -3.77 -51.30 35.17
CA LEU A 610 -4.25 -52.52 35.87
C LEU A 610 -3.82 -52.59 37.35
N GLN A 611 -4.71 -53.07 38.22
CA GLN A 611 -4.50 -53.21 39.67
C GLN A 611 -3.72 -54.53 40.00
N SER A 612 -2.48 -54.41 40.51
CA SER A 612 -1.65 -55.38 41.31
C SER A 612 -0.52 -56.26 40.68
N PHE A 613 0.48 -56.59 41.54
CA PHE A 613 1.96 -56.78 41.39
C PHE A 613 2.51 -58.15 40.93
N ILE A 614 3.74 -58.18 40.35
CA ILE A 614 4.99 -58.91 40.78
C ILE A 614 6.24 -58.23 40.13
N PRO A 615 7.37 -58.00 40.84
CA PRO A 615 8.59 -57.45 40.22
C PRO A 615 9.40 -58.51 39.46
N VAL A 616 9.94 -58.14 38.29
CA VAL A 616 11.08 -58.84 37.68
C VAL A 616 12.09 -57.79 37.21
N ILE A 617 13.22 -57.75 37.91
CA ILE A 617 14.44 -57.04 37.53
C ILE A 617 15.18 -57.91 36.51
N SER A 618 15.64 -57.34 35.39
CA SER A 618 17.08 -57.35 35.07
C SER A 618 17.42 -56.65 33.74
N ASN A 619 18.38 -55.74 33.89
CA ASN A 619 19.38 -55.15 33.00
C ASN A 619 18.95 -54.44 31.72
#